data_AF-A0AA88XKL6-F1
#
_entry.id   AF-A0AA88XKL6-F1
#
_cell.length_a   1.000
_cell.length_b   1.000
_cell.length_c   1.000
_cell.angle_alpha   90.00
_cell.angle_beta   90.00
_cell.angle_gamma   90.00
#
_symmetry.space_group_name_H-M   'P 1'
#
loop_
_entity.id
_entity.type
_entity.pdbx_description
1 polymer ?
#
loop_
_entity_poly.entity_id
_entity_poly.type
_entity_poly.pdbx_seq_one_letter_code
_entity_poly.pdbx_strand_id
1 'polypeptide(L)'
;MRDSLTVVQLWDRFLDQEKNKLGDELWTVYEQVCVAALDCQRNELAEDCQEALGSKFPQSVRVQRLKGMIYEAAGRYHKAEEVYKEIIDKDETNMFARKRKVAIMKAQNKVAEAIEELNKYLKLFMTDFEAWMELCDLYLSQQDYGKACFCVEELIMSNPHNHLYHQKFAEIKYTMGDPDSMFQARSYFSQAVKLNPDSVRSLYGLFLSASSLAVSGAHKSSKEKQSNIKYAAWAAQQLKEKYTSVQPEHLTNQTKVLESIEKVLESLTEKTAS
;
A
#
# COMPACT_ATOMS: atom_id res chain seq x y z
N MET A 1 1.59 16.15 -4.03
CA MET A 1 0.16 16.08 -3.64
C MET A 1 -0.42 17.47 -3.90
N ARG A 2 -1.51 17.59 -4.65
CA ARG A 2 -2.14 18.90 -4.91
C ARG A 2 -2.74 19.42 -3.59
N ASP A 3 -2.54 20.70 -3.29
CA ASP A 3 -3.28 21.35 -2.20
C ASP A 3 -4.68 21.72 -2.68
N SER A 4 -5.60 20.77 -2.58
CA SER A 4 -6.98 20.91 -3.06
C SER A 4 -7.74 22.02 -2.33
N LEU A 5 -7.42 22.26 -1.05
CA LEU A 5 -8.03 23.36 -0.28
C LEU A 5 -7.63 24.71 -0.87
N THR A 6 -6.34 24.90 -1.15
CA THR A 6 -5.84 26.14 -1.76
C THR A 6 -6.46 26.37 -3.14
N VAL A 7 -6.63 25.32 -3.96
CA VAL A 7 -7.27 25.44 -5.28
C VAL A 7 -8.71 25.93 -5.16
N VAL A 8 -9.51 25.36 -4.26
CA VAL A 8 -10.90 25.79 -4.04
C VAL A 8 -10.96 27.22 -3.50
N GLN A 9 -10.06 27.60 -2.59
CA GLN A 9 -10.00 28.97 -2.07
C GLN A 9 -9.64 30.00 -3.14
N LEU A 10 -8.71 29.68 -4.04
CA LEU A 10 -8.38 30.56 -5.17
C LEU A 10 -9.54 30.69 -6.15
N TRP A 11 -10.29 29.62 -6.35
CA TRP A 11 -11.51 29.64 -7.14
C TRP A 11 -12.55 30.61 -6.57
N ASP A 12 -12.92 30.40 -5.30
CA ASP A 12 -13.94 31.20 -4.61
C ASP A 12 -13.54 32.69 -4.50
N ARG A 13 -12.24 32.99 -4.35
CA ARG A 13 -11.77 34.38 -4.15
C ARG A 13 -11.56 35.17 -5.44
N PHE A 14 -11.11 34.52 -6.52
CA PHE A 14 -10.61 35.24 -7.71
C PHE A 14 -11.11 34.65 -9.02
N LEU A 15 -10.93 33.34 -9.21
CA LEU A 15 -11.07 32.75 -10.54
C LEU A 15 -12.53 32.68 -11.01
N ASP A 16 -13.50 32.52 -10.11
CA ASP A 16 -14.91 32.50 -10.53
C ASP A 16 -15.38 33.86 -11.10
N GLN A 17 -14.89 34.96 -10.52
CA GLN A 17 -15.22 36.32 -10.99
C GLN A 17 -14.50 36.68 -12.29
N GLU A 18 -13.27 36.17 -12.45
CA GLU A 18 -12.38 36.52 -13.56
C GLU A 18 -12.28 35.43 -14.63
N LYS A 19 -13.17 34.42 -14.58
CA LYS A 19 -13.13 33.25 -15.48
C LYS A 19 -13.11 33.60 -16.96
N ASN A 20 -13.77 34.70 -17.34
CA ASN A 20 -13.81 35.17 -18.73
C ASN A 20 -12.44 35.67 -19.23
N LYS A 21 -11.52 36.08 -18.33
CA LYS A 21 -10.17 36.53 -18.69
C LYS A 21 -9.20 35.39 -18.96
N LEU A 22 -9.53 34.16 -18.55
CA LEU A 22 -8.66 32.98 -18.66
C LEU A 22 -8.62 32.39 -20.09
N GLY A 23 -9.54 32.78 -20.97
CA GLY A 23 -9.60 32.25 -22.33
C GLY A 23 -9.67 30.72 -22.36
N ASP A 24 -8.77 30.09 -23.12
CA ASP A 24 -8.73 28.63 -23.25
C ASP A 24 -8.19 27.89 -22.02
N GLU A 25 -7.43 28.57 -21.14
CA GLU A 25 -6.92 27.97 -19.90
C GLU A 25 -8.05 27.65 -18.90
N LEU A 26 -9.18 28.34 -19.04
CA LEU A 26 -10.37 28.16 -18.21
C LEU A 26 -10.79 26.70 -18.07
N TRP A 27 -10.71 25.93 -19.15
CA TRP A 27 -11.14 24.53 -19.17
C TRP A 27 -10.22 23.63 -18.33
N THR A 28 -8.92 23.93 -18.32
CA THR A 28 -7.96 23.24 -17.45
C THR A 28 -8.20 23.61 -15.99
N VAL A 29 -8.52 24.88 -15.73
CA VAL A 29 -8.89 25.36 -14.38
C VAL A 29 -10.16 24.65 -13.89
N TYR A 30 -11.22 24.57 -14.71
CA TYR A 30 -12.44 23.84 -14.34
C TYR A 30 -12.18 22.38 -13.98
N GLU A 31 -11.30 21.67 -14.70
CA GLU A 31 -10.97 20.28 -14.35
C GLU A 31 -10.21 20.20 -13.02
N GLN A 32 -9.25 21.11 -12.79
CA GLN A 32 -8.51 21.15 -11.52
C GLN A 32 -9.44 21.48 -10.35
N VAL A 33 -10.31 22.46 -10.51
CA VAL A 33 -11.29 22.87 -9.49
C VAL A 33 -12.31 21.78 -9.24
N CYS A 34 -12.81 21.10 -10.28
CA CYS A 34 -13.75 19.98 -10.11
C CYS A 34 -13.14 18.88 -9.22
N VAL A 35 -11.93 18.41 -9.53
CA VAL A 35 -11.28 17.39 -8.70
C VAL A 35 -10.97 17.93 -7.30
N ALA A 36 -10.62 19.21 -7.15
CA ALA A 36 -10.30 19.79 -5.83
C ALA A 36 -11.55 19.96 -4.97
N ALA A 37 -12.67 20.33 -5.58
CA ALA A 37 -13.97 20.43 -4.96
C ALA A 37 -14.43 19.06 -4.43
N LEU A 38 -14.20 17.97 -5.18
CA LEU A 38 -14.47 16.61 -4.70
C LEU A 38 -13.64 16.25 -3.46
N ASP A 39 -12.34 16.55 -3.45
CA ASP A 39 -11.47 16.30 -2.27
C ASP A 39 -11.94 17.11 -1.05
N CYS A 40 -12.51 18.30 -1.27
CA CYS A 40 -13.04 19.19 -0.24
C CYS A 40 -14.54 18.99 0.04
N GLN A 41 -15.17 17.95 -0.51
CA GLN A 41 -16.61 17.65 -0.37
C GLN A 41 -17.55 18.79 -0.82
N ARG A 42 -17.08 19.70 -1.67
CA ARG A 42 -17.88 20.76 -2.32
C ARG A 42 -18.55 20.19 -3.58
N ASN A 43 -19.52 19.30 -3.40
CA ASN A 43 -20.13 18.53 -4.49
C ASN A 43 -20.82 19.42 -5.54
N GLU A 44 -21.53 20.47 -5.12
CA GLU A 44 -22.19 21.42 -6.04
C GLU A 44 -21.19 22.07 -7.00
N LEU A 45 -20.07 22.57 -6.46
CA LEU A 45 -19.00 23.16 -7.28
C LEU A 45 -18.39 22.15 -8.26
N ALA A 46 -18.24 20.89 -7.85
CA ALA A 46 -17.74 19.84 -8.73
C ALA A 46 -18.72 19.55 -9.89
N GLU A 47 -20.03 19.53 -9.61
CA GLU A 47 -21.10 19.37 -10.60
C GLU A 47 -21.14 20.55 -11.58
N ASP A 48 -21.08 21.79 -11.10
CA ASP A 48 -21.06 23.00 -11.94
C ASP A 48 -19.87 22.99 -12.92
N CYS A 49 -18.68 22.65 -12.41
CA CYS A 49 -17.47 22.56 -13.23
C CYS A 49 -17.61 21.44 -14.29
N GLN A 50 -18.18 20.30 -13.92
CA GLN A 50 -18.35 19.17 -14.83
C GLN A 50 -19.40 19.47 -15.91
N GLU A 51 -20.49 20.16 -15.57
CA GLU A 51 -21.52 20.59 -16.52
C GLU A 51 -20.94 21.55 -17.56
N ALA A 52 -20.22 22.59 -17.12
CA ALA A 52 -19.55 23.53 -18.02
C ALA A 52 -18.58 22.83 -18.99
N LEU A 53 -17.79 21.87 -18.48
CA LEU A 53 -16.90 21.06 -19.30
C LEU A 53 -17.68 20.12 -20.25
N GLY A 54 -18.81 19.57 -19.82
CA GLY A 54 -19.66 18.69 -20.60
C GLY A 54 -20.32 19.38 -21.78
N SER A 55 -20.80 20.62 -21.60
CA SER A 55 -21.36 21.42 -22.68
C SER A 55 -20.31 21.76 -23.75
N LYS A 56 -19.07 22.03 -23.33
CA LYS A 56 -17.98 22.37 -24.25
C LYS A 56 -17.37 21.15 -24.95
N PHE A 57 -17.28 20.01 -24.25
CA PHE A 57 -16.59 18.80 -24.71
C PHE A 57 -17.44 17.52 -24.50
N PRO A 58 -18.57 17.36 -25.20
CA PRO A 58 -19.57 16.32 -24.92
C PRO A 58 -19.08 14.88 -25.12
N GLN A 59 -18.05 14.66 -25.94
CA GLN A 59 -17.48 13.33 -26.21
C GLN A 59 -16.15 13.08 -25.49
N SER A 60 -15.74 13.99 -24.59
CA SER A 60 -14.44 13.88 -23.92
C SER A 60 -14.44 12.82 -22.83
N VAL A 61 -13.53 11.85 -22.95
CA VAL A 61 -13.28 10.83 -21.91
C VAL A 61 -12.84 11.48 -20.59
N ARG A 62 -12.11 12.60 -20.62
CA ARG A 62 -11.74 13.36 -19.41
C ARG A 62 -12.96 13.87 -18.66
N VAL A 63 -13.99 14.33 -19.38
CA VAL A 63 -15.23 14.81 -18.76
C VAL A 63 -16.09 13.66 -18.27
N GLN A 64 -16.19 12.58 -19.04
CA GLN A 64 -16.86 11.34 -18.59
C GLN A 64 -16.22 10.81 -17.29
N ARG A 65 -14.89 10.88 -17.19
CA ARG A 65 -14.14 10.52 -15.99
C ARG A 65 -14.56 11.34 -14.76
N LEU A 66 -14.65 12.67 -14.89
CA LEU A 66 -15.09 13.56 -13.81
C LEU A 66 -16.52 13.23 -13.37
N LYS A 67 -17.42 12.94 -14.32
CA LYS A 67 -18.79 12.50 -14.03
C LYS A 67 -18.81 11.21 -13.20
N GLY A 68 -17.98 10.24 -13.53
CA GLY A 68 -17.80 9.03 -12.73
C GLY A 68 -17.35 9.34 -11.30
N MET A 69 -16.35 10.22 -11.15
CA MET A 69 -15.81 10.62 -9.85
C MET A 69 -16.85 11.33 -8.98
N ILE A 70 -17.71 12.17 -9.58
CA ILE A 70 -18.83 12.82 -8.89
C ILE A 70 -19.83 11.77 -8.39
N TYR A 71 -20.18 10.78 -9.21
CA TYR A 71 -21.07 9.70 -8.77
C TYR A 71 -20.45 8.89 -7.63
N GLU A 72 -19.14 8.64 -7.64
CA GLU A 72 -18.45 7.99 -6.53
C GLU A 72 -18.50 8.82 -5.24
N ALA A 73 -18.20 10.12 -5.32
CA ALA A 73 -18.27 11.02 -4.17
C ALA A 73 -19.69 11.10 -3.59
N ALA A 74 -20.71 10.97 -4.44
CA ALA A 74 -22.12 10.91 -4.03
C ALA A 74 -22.58 9.51 -3.56
N GLY A 75 -21.69 8.50 -3.50
CA GLY A 75 -22.03 7.11 -3.13
C GLY A 75 -22.90 6.38 -4.16
N ARG A 76 -23.10 6.95 -5.35
CA ARG A 76 -23.91 6.37 -6.45
C ARG A 76 -23.08 5.40 -7.28
N TYR A 77 -22.56 4.37 -6.63
CA TYR A 77 -21.58 3.46 -7.23
C TYR A 77 -22.06 2.76 -8.50
N HIS A 78 -23.34 2.37 -8.60
CA HIS A 78 -23.89 1.76 -9.82
C HIS A 78 -23.76 2.69 -11.04
N LYS A 79 -24.05 3.98 -10.88
CA LYS A 79 -23.91 4.96 -11.96
C LYS A 79 -22.44 5.22 -12.31
N ALA A 80 -21.57 5.20 -11.31
CA ALA A 80 -20.13 5.33 -11.55
C ALA A 80 -19.59 4.12 -12.35
N GLU A 81 -20.01 2.89 -11.99
CA GLU A 81 -19.66 1.67 -12.72
C GLU A 81 -20.11 1.70 -14.19
N GLU A 82 -21.34 2.17 -14.47
CA GLU A 82 -21.82 2.36 -15.85
C GLU A 82 -20.92 3.32 -16.64
N VAL A 83 -20.57 4.47 -16.05
CA VAL A 83 -19.69 5.46 -16.69
C VAL A 83 -18.30 4.86 -16.96
N TYR A 84 -17.70 4.15 -16.00
CA TYR A 84 -16.39 3.55 -16.21
C TYR A 84 -16.43 2.38 -17.19
N LYS A 85 -17.52 1.61 -17.22
CA LYS A 85 -17.73 0.58 -18.22
C LYS A 85 -17.78 1.17 -19.63
N GLU A 86 -18.53 2.25 -19.84
CA GLU A 86 -18.55 2.94 -21.15
C GLU A 86 -17.17 3.43 -21.58
N ILE A 87 -16.35 3.92 -20.64
CA ILE A 87 -14.97 4.34 -20.94
C ILE A 87 -14.11 3.14 -21.35
N ILE A 88 -14.21 2.02 -20.62
CA ILE A 88 -13.46 0.79 -20.88
C ILE A 88 -13.89 0.15 -22.20
N ASP A 89 -15.19 0.14 -22.51
CA ASP A 89 -15.73 -0.44 -23.75
C ASP A 89 -15.25 0.35 -25.00
N LYS A 90 -14.96 1.65 -24.86
CA LYS A 90 -14.36 2.48 -25.92
C LYS A 90 -12.84 2.34 -26.00
N ASP A 91 -12.18 2.23 -24.86
CA ASP A 91 -10.73 2.10 -24.74
C ASP A 91 -10.39 1.12 -23.62
N GLU A 92 -10.15 -0.13 -24.02
CA GLU A 92 -9.77 -1.19 -23.10
C GLU A 92 -8.43 -0.92 -22.41
N THR A 93 -7.62 0.01 -22.91
CA THR A 93 -6.32 0.36 -22.34
C THR A 93 -6.40 1.52 -21.34
N ASN A 94 -7.61 1.99 -21.01
CA ASN A 94 -7.80 3.06 -20.05
C ASN A 94 -7.53 2.62 -18.61
N MET A 95 -6.29 2.77 -18.16
CA MET A 95 -5.85 2.36 -16.82
C MET A 95 -6.68 3.02 -15.71
N PHE A 96 -7.01 4.31 -15.87
CA PHE A 96 -7.76 5.07 -14.87
C PHE A 96 -9.14 4.44 -14.62
N ALA A 97 -9.93 4.22 -15.66
CA ALA A 97 -11.29 3.70 -15.52
C ALA A 97 -11.29 2.28 -14.91
N ARG A 98 -10.33 1.44 -15.30
CA ARG A 98 -10.17 0.10 -14.72
C ARG A 98 -9.80 0.15 -13.23
N LYS A 99 -8.84 1.00 -12.84
CA LYS A 99 -8.49 1.20 -11.42
C LYS A 99 -9.68 1.72 -10.60
N ARG A 100 -10.46 2.67 -11.12
CA ARG A 100 -11.68 3.15 -10.44
C ARG A 100 -12.74 2.07 -10.29
N LYS A 101 -12.97 1.23 -11.32
CA LYS A 101 -13.88 0.09 -11.21
C LYS A 101 -13.48 -0.85 -10.07
N VAL A 102 -12.19 -1.18 -9.95
CA VAL A 102 -11.70 -2.01 -8.83
C VAL A 102 -11.88 -1.29 -7.48
N ALA A 103 -11.57 0.01 -7.41
CA ALA A 103 -11.77 0.80 -6.18
C ALA A 103 -13.24 0.82 -5.72
N ILE A 104 -14.20 0.93 -6.66
CA ILE A 104 -15.63 0.85 -6.36
C ILE A 104 -16.01 -0.53 -5.82
N MET A 105 -15.55 -1.60 -6.46
CA MET A 105 -15.81 -2.98 -6.00
C MET A 105 -15.29 -3.19 -4.57
N LYS A 106 -14.11 -2.65 -4.25
CA LYS A 106 -13.57 -2.65 -2.89
C LYS A 106 -14.42 -1.86 -1.91
N ALA A 107 -14.88 -0.66 -2.29
CA ALA A 107 -15.77 0.16 -1.45
C ALA A 107 -17.11 -0.52 -1.17
N GLN A 108 -17.61 -1.32 -2.10
CA GLN A 108 -18.81 -2.16 -1.93
C GLN A 108 -18.54 -3.49 -1.20
N ASN A 109 -17.32 -3.73 -0.72
CA ASN A 109 -16.88 -4.98 -0.10
C ASN A 109 -16.99 -6.22 -1.01
N LYS A 110 -17.00 -6.04 -2.34
CA LYS A 110 -17.00 -7.12 -3.34
C LYS A 110 -15.57 -7.59 -3.63
N VAL A 111 -14.91 -8.13 -2.61
CA VAL A 111 -13.48 -8.47 -2.67
C VAL A 111 -13.15 -9.49 -3.76
N ALA A 112 -13.99 -10.51 -3.96
CA ALA A 112 -13.77 -11.55 -4.98
C ALA A 112 -13.82 -10.98 -6.41
N GLU A 113 -14.80 -10.12 -6.71
CA GLU A 113 -14.93 -9.45 -8.01
C GLU A 113 -13.77 -8.48 -8.25
N ALA A 114 -13.34 -7.75 -7.21
CA ALA A 114 -12.19 -6.86 -7.28
C ALA A 114 -10.91 -7.63 -7.64
N ILE A 115 -10.68 -8.81 -7.02
CA ILE A 115 -9.54 -9.68 -7.34
C ILE A 115 -9.62 -10.15 -8.80
N GLU A 116 -10.79 -10.57 -9.28
CA GLU A 116 -10.94 -11.03 -10.67
C GLU A 116 -10.64 -9.91 -11.68
N GLU A 117 -11.19 -8.72 -11.46
CA GLU A 117 -10.96 -7.57 -12.34
C GLU A 117 -9.52 -7.09 -12.30
N LEU A 118 -8.87 -7.10 -11.13
CA LEU A 118 -7.47 -6.71 -11.00
C LEU A 118 -6.53 -7.74 -11.63
N ASN A 119 -6.86 -9.04 -11.60
CA ASN A 119 -6.14 -10.06 -12.38
C ASN A 119 -6.29 -9.82 -13.89
N LYS A 120 -7.49 -9.45 -14.39
CA LYS A 120 -7.68 -9.06 -15.80
C LYS A 120 -6.88 -7.81 -16.15
N TYR A 121 -6.84 -6.82 -15.25
CA TYR A 121 -6.06 -5.59 -15.40
C TYR A 121 -4.57 -5.89 -15.53
N LEU A 122 -4.00 -6.68 -14.62
CA LEU A 122 -2.57 -6.99 -14.59
C LEU A 122 -2.09 -7.83 -15.79
N LYS A 123 -3.00 -8.54 -16.48
CA LYS A 123 -2.67 -9.18 -17.78
C LYS A 123 -2.39 -8.16 -18.89
N LEU A 124 -2.96 -6.96 -18.80
CA LEU A 124 -2.74 -5.86 -19.74
C LEU A 124 -1.61 -4.94 -19.28
N PHE A 125 -1.50 -4.73 -17.96
CA PHE A 125 -0.58 -3.77 -17.34
C PHE A 125 0.34 -4.43 -16.31
N MET A 126 1.15 -5.40 -16.75
CA MET A 126 2.01 -6.19 -15.87
C MET A 126 3.04 -5.36 -15.07
N THR A 127 3.40 -4.17 -15.55
CA THR A 127 4.38 -3.28 -14.91
C THR A 127 3.76 -2.32 -13.89
N ASP A 128 2.46 -2.40 -13.64
CA ASP A 128 1.78 -1.57 -12.63
C ASP A 128 2.00 -2.14 -11.22
N PHE A 129 3.08 -1.70 -10.59
CA PHE A 129 3.48 -2.16 -9.26
C PHE A 129 2.47 -1.81 -8.16
N GLU A 130 1.74 -0.71 -8.33
CA GLU A 130 0.69 -0.32 -7.38
C GLU A 130 -0.48 -1.32 -7.44
N ALA A 131 -0.88 -1.73 -8.64
CA ALA A 131 -1.90 -2.76 -8.81
C ALA A 131 -1.45 -4.12 -8.26
N TRP A 132 -0.19 -4.52 -8.42
CA TRP A 132 0.33 -5.74 -7.79
C TRP A 132 0.28 -5.69 -6.25
N MET A 133 0.64 -4.55 -5.65
CA MET A 133 0.52 -4.34 -4.21
C MET A 133 -0.94 -4.39 -3.74
N GLU A 134 -1.85 -3.78 -4.50
CA GLU A 134 -3.29 -3.82 -4.21
C GLU A 134 -3.84 -5.24 -4.29
N LEU A 135 -3.39 -6.05 -5.27
CA LEU A 135 -3.75 -7.47 -5.37
C LEU A 135 -3.28 -8.25 -4.16
N CYS A 136 -2.03 -8.02 -3.75
CA CYS A 136 -1.44 -8.64 -2.57
C CYS A 136 -2.30 -8.37 -1.34
N ASP A 137 -2.65 -7.10 -1.09
CA ASP A 137 -3.46 -6.72 0.07
C ASP A 137 -4.88 -7.34 0.03
N LEU A 138 -5.48 -7.46 -1.16
CA LEU A 138 -6.76 -8.17 -1.31
C LEU A 138 -6.64 -9.66 -0.98
N TYR A 139 -5.59 -10.34 -1.46
CA TYR A 139 -5.36 -11.75 -1.09
C TYR A 139 -5.08 -11.92 0.41
N LEU A 140 -4.36 -10.98 1.04
CA LEU A 140 -4.15 -10.99 2.49
C LEU A 140 -5.46 -10.81 3.25
N SER A 141 -6.38 -9.97 2.77
CA SER A 141 -7.71 -9.83 3.38
C SER A 141 -8.54 -11.13 3.33
N GLN A 142 -8.28 -11.97 2.32
CA GLN A 142 -8.88 -13.30 2.15
C GLN A 142 -8.05 -14.42 2.81
N GLN A 143 -6.94 -14.08 3.48
CA GLN A 143 -6.00 -15.03 4.08
C GLN A 143 -5.37 -16.00 3.04
N ASP A 144 -5.41 -15.66 1.76
CA ASP A 144 -4.75 -16.41 0.70
C ASP A 144 -3.28 -15.99 0.62
N TYR A 145 -2.51 -16.41 1.62
CA TYR A 145 -1.10 -16.02 1.75
C TYR A 145 -0.25 -16.50 0.56
N GLY A 146 -0.63 -17.63 -0.06
CA GLY A 146 0.10 -18.19 -1.21
C GLY A 146 0.06 -17.26 -2.41
N LYS A 147 -1.14 -16.81 -2.80
CA LYS A 147 -1.27 -15.83 -3.89
C LYS A 147 -0.75 -14.45 -3.51
N ALA A 148 -0.87 -14.05 -2.24
CA ALA A 148 -0.27 -12.82 -1.77
C ALA A 148 1.27 -12.83 -1.92
N CYS A 149 1.93 -13.96 -1.61
CA CYS A 149 3.37 -14.14 -1.84
C CYS A 149 3.74 -14.00 -3.32
N PHE A 150 2.99 -14.66 -4.20
CA PHE A 150 3.20 -14.58 -5.65
C PHE A 150 3.20 -13.12 -6.15
N CYS A 151 2.24 -12.31 -5.68
CA CYS A 151 2.18 -10.89 -6.06
C CYS A 151 3.43 -10.12 -5.62
N VAL A 152 3.98 -10.42 -4.45
CA VAL A 152 5.20 -9.75 -3.96
C VAL A 152 6.46 -10.28 -4.65
N GLU A 153 6.48 -11.55 -5.07
CA GLU A 153 7.57 -12.11 -5.87
C GLU A 153 7.71 -11.37 -7.21
N GLU A 154 6.61 -11.10 -7.91
CA GLU A 154 6.60 -10.28 -9.14
C GLU A 154 7.17 -8.87 -8.89
N LEU A 155 6.84 -8.26 -7.74
CA LEU A 155 7.38 -6.96 -7.33
C LEU A 155 8.88 -7.01 -7.03
N ILE A 156 9.36 -8.07 -6.37
CA ILE A 156 10.78 -8.28 -6.07
C ILE A 156 11.56 -8.54 -7.37
N MET A 157 11.03 -9.34 -8.29
CA MET A 157 11.67 -9.58 -9.59
C MET A 157 11.80 -8.30 -10.40
N SER A 158 10.79 -7.44 -10.34
CA SER A 158 10.81 -6.14 -11.03
C SER A 158 11.76 -5.13 -10.37
N ASN A 159 11.81 -5.09 -9.04
CA ASN A 159 12.61 -4.12 -8.28
C ASN A 159 13.34 -4.81 -7.10
N PRO A 160 14.43 -5.55 -7.36
CA PRO A 160 15.08 -6.38 -6.34
C PRO A 160 15.79 -5.59 -5.24
N HIS A 161 16.03 -4.29 -5.44
CA HIS A 161 16.64 -3.41 -4.46
C HIS A 161 15.65 -2.68 -3.55
N ASN A 162 14.34 -2.87 -3.75
CA ASN A 162 13.33 -2.26 -2.90
C ASN A 162 13.16 -3.06 -1.60
N HIS A 163 13.66 -2.52 -0.49
CA HIS A 163 13.60 -3.18 0.82
C HIS A 163 12.16 -3.45 1.30
N LEU A 164 11.18 -2.65 0.87
CA LEU A 164 9.78 -2.79 1.30
C LEU A 164 9.15 -4.07 0.77
N TYR A 165 9.52 -4.50 -0.45
CA TYR A 165 8.99 -5.74 -1.03
C TYR A 165 9.56 -6.98 -0.32
N HIS A 166 10.87 -6.98 -0.02
CA HIS A 166 11.49 -8.03 0.81
C HIS A 166 10.86 -8.09 2.20
N GLN A 167 10.62 -6.93 2.82
CA GLN A 167 9.96 -6.84 4.12
C GLN A 167 8.53 -7.38 4.06
N LYS A 168 7.72 -6.96 3.08
CA LYS A 168 6.33 -7.44 2.91
C LYS A 168 6.29 -8.95 2.67
N PHE A 169 7.15 -9.49 1.80
CA PHE A 169 7.23 -10.93 1.57
C PHE A 169 7.56 -11.69 2.87
N ALA A 170 8.56 -11.20 3.62
CA ALA A 170 8.94 -11.79 4.89
C ALA A 170 7.81 -11.77 5.93
N GLU A 171 7.02 -10.70 6.00
CA GLU A 171 5.85 -10.60 6.88
C GLU A 171 4.77 -11.64 6.53
N ILE A 172 4.50 -11.85 5.24
CA ILE A 172 3.52 -12.85 4.79
C ILE A 172 4.00 -14.25 5.14
N LYS A 173 5.27 -14.56 4.88
CA LYS A 173 5.89 -15.86 5.22
C LYS A 173 5.94 -16.09 6.73
N TYR A 174 6.23 -15.05 7.51
CA TYR A 174 6.18 -15.13 8.97
C TYR A 174 4.76 -15.49 9.46
N THR A 175 3.74 -14.89 8.83
CA THR A 175 2.33 -15.13 9.15
C THR A 175 1.87 -16.55 8.80
N MET A 176 2.38 -17.15 7.71
CA MET A 176 2.11 -18.56 7.37
C MET A 176 2.56 -19.51 8.48
N GLY A 177 3.67 -19.19 9.16
CA GLY A 177 4.11 -19.86 10.39
C GLY A 177 4.66 -21.28 10.23
N ASP A 178 4.57 -21.88 9.05
CA ASP A 178 5.20 -23.18 8.79
C ASP A 178 6.73 -23.06 8.87
N PRO A 179 7.43 -24.15 9.22
CA PRO A 179 8.87 -24.12 9.43
C PRO A 179 9.70 -23.62 8.23
N ASP A 180 9.30 -23.97 7.00
CA ASP A 180 9.97 -23.55 5.77
C ASP A 180 9.74 -22.05 5.51
N SER A 181 8.50 -21.59 5.65
CA SER A 181 8.16 -20.16 5.54
C SER A 181 8.83 -19.31 6.60
N MET A 182 9.01 -19.83 7.83
CA MET A 182 9.75 -19.11 8.87
C MET A 182 11.23 -18.90 8.48
N PHE A 183 11.83 -19.89 7.82
CA PHE A 183 13.19 -19.79 7.29
C PHE A 183 13.30 -18.76 6.16
N GLN A 184 12.31 -18.73 5.28
CA GLN A 184 12.19 -17.72 4.23
C GLN A 184 12.00 -16.33 4.84
N ALA A 185 11.10 -16.18 5.81
CA ALA A 185 10.85 -14.92 6.50
C ALA A 185 12.15 -14.34 7.09
N ARG A 186 12.91 -15.14 7.85
CA ARG A 186 14.20 -14.72 8.40
C ARG A 186 15.17 -14.25 7.29
N SER A 187 15.26 -15.01 6.21
CA SER A 187 16.18 -14.72 5.10
C SER A 187 15.79 -13.42 4.36
N TYR A 188 14.49 -13.21 4.09
CA TYR A 188 14.00 -12.00 3.43
C TYR A 188 14.01 -10.77 4.35
N PHE A 189 13.75 -10.92 5.65
CA PHE A 189 14.00 -9.85 6.62
C PHE A 189 15.48 -9.48 6.65
N SER A 190 16.39 -10.46 6.61
CA SER A 190 17.85 -10.19 6.55
C SER A 190 18.21 -9.39 5.30
N GLN A 191 17.63 -9.73 4.15
CA GLN A 191 17.82 -8.99 2.90
C GLN A 191 17.24 -7.57 2.98
N ALA A 192 16.04 -7.42 3.56
CA ALA A 192 15.43 -6.11 3.77
C ALA A 192 16.29 -5.21 4.68
N VAL A 193 16.85 -5.76 5.77
CA VAL A 193 17.80 -5.05 6.65
C VAL A 193 19.10 -4.71 5.92
N LYS A 194 19.62 -5.59 5.08
CA LYS A 194 20.82 -5.31 4.27
C LYS A 194 20.61 -4.15 3.30
N LEU A 195 19.41 -4.06 2.70
CA LEU A 195 19.04 -2.98 1.77
C LEU A 195 18.72 -1.67 2.51
N ASN A 196 18.07 -1.75 3.66
CA ASN A 196 17.78 -0.61 4.53
C ASN A 196 17.99 -0.97 6.01
N PRO A 197 19.17 -0.68 6.56
CA PRO A 197 19.49 -0.95 7.97
C PRO A 197 18.65 -0.14 8.97
N ASP A 198 17.98 0.91 8.51
CA ASP A 198 17.17 1.78 9.36
C ASP A 198 15.73 1.30 9.56
N SER A 199 15.30 0.27 8.81
CA SER A 199 13.96 -0.29 9.00
C SER A 199 13.85 -1.03 10.33
N VAL A 200 13.27 -0.36 11.33
CA VAL A 200 12.90 -0.95 12.63
C VAL A 200 11.98 -2.17 12.43
N ARG A 201 11.07 -2.10 11.45
CA ARG A 201 10.14 -3.20 11.14
C ARG A 201 10.86 -4.44 10.63
N SER A 202 11.83 -4.28 9.72
CA SER A 202 12.65 -5.39 9.22
C SER A 202 13.55 -5.97 10.30
N LEU A 203 14.16 -5.13 11.14
CA LEU A 203 14.99 -5.57 12.28
C LEU A 203 14.16 -6.38 13.30
N TYR A 204 12.96 -5.90 13.61
CA TYR A 204 12.06 -6.61 14.52
C TYR A 204 11.56 -7.93 13.92
N GLY A 205 11.23 -7.95 12.63
CA GLY A 205 10.89 -9.18 11.91
C GLY A 205 12.02 -10.20 11.89
N LEU A 206 13.27 -9.75 11.68
CA LEU A 206 14.46 -10.59 11.76
C LEU A 206 14.63 -11.18 13.17
N PHE A 207 14.50 -10.35 14.20
CA PHE A 207 14.57 -10.80 15.60
C PHE A 207 13.53 -11.88 15.90
N LEU A 208 12.26 -11.65 15.55
CA LEU A 208 11.17 -12.59 15.83
C LEU A 208 11.32 -13.90 15.06
N SER A 209 11.63 -13.83 13.75
CA SER A 209 11.79 -15.02 12.91
C SER A 209 13.00 -15.86 13.33
N ALA A 210 14.13 -15.22 13.65
CA ALA A 210 15.32 -15.92 14.15
C ALA A 210 15.07 -16.54 15.54
N SER A 211 14.40 -15.82 16.45
CA SER A 211 14.05 -16.34 17.78
C SER A 211 13.11 -17.54 17.69
N SER A 212 12.08 -17.46 16.82
CA SER A 212 11.14 -18.56 16.58
C SER A 212 11.87 -19.81 16.08
N LEU A 213 12.77 -19.67 15.11
CA LEU A 213 13.58 -20.78 14.59
C LEU A 213 14.54 -21.37 15.63
N ALA A 214 15.07 -20.55 16.54
CA ALA A 214 15.93 -21.02 17.62
C ALA A 214 15.17 -21.86 18.66
N VAL A 215 13.87 -21.59 18.85
CA VAL A 215 13.00 -22.34 19.78
C VAL A 215 12.37 -23.57 19.15
N SER A 216 11.85 -23.46 17.91
CA SER A 216 10.98 -24.49 17.32
C SER A 216 11.69 -25.80 17.00
N GLY A 217 13.02 -25.78 16.81
CA GLY A 217 13.83 -26.97 16.52
C GLY A 217 13.45 -27.69 15.22
N ALA A 218 12.53 -27.15 14.43
CA ALA A 218 11.83 -27.84 13.35
C ALA A 218 12.71 -28.19 12.14
N HIS A 219 13.89 -27.57 12.00
CA HIS A 219 14.88 -27.88 10.97
C HIS A 219 16.32 -27.80 11.48
N LYS A 220 16.73 -28.87 12.18
CA LYS A 220 18.11 -29.43 12.27
C LYS A 220 19.23 -28.58 12.90
N SER A 221 20.30 -29.35 13.19
CA SER A 221 21.64 -29.08 13.73
C SER A 221 21.82 -28.04 14.84
N SER A 222 22.61 -28.41 15.87
CA SER A 222 23.07 -27.47 16.92
C SER A 222 23.70 -26.19 16.34
N LYS A 223 24.27 -26.25 15.14
CA LYS A 223 24.93 -25.13 14.45
C LYS A 223 23.93 -24.11 13.89
N GLU A 224 22.80 -24.55 13.36
CA GLU A 224 21.74 -23.66 12.85
C GLU A 224 21.02 -22.98 14.00
N LYS A 225 20.71 -23.70 15.09
CA LYS A 225 20.20 -23.11 16.33
C LYS A 225 21.12 -21.99 16.83
N GLN A 226 22.42 -22.25 16.93
CA GLN A 226 23.41 -21.25 17.34
C GLN A 226 23.44 -20.03 16.41
N SER A 227 23.29 -20.25 15.10
CA SER A 227 23.30 -19.17 14.10
C SER A 227 22.06 -18.28 14.23
N ASN A 228 20.88 -18.86 14.45
CA ASN A 228 19.66 -18.11 14.66
C ASN A 228 19.68 -17.31 15.98
N ILE A 229 20.28 -17.85 17.05
CA ILE A 229 20.51 -17.09 18.29
C ILE A 229 21.40 -15.87 18.02
N LYS A 230 22.46 -16.02 17.21
CA LYS A 230 23.33 -14.89 16.82
C LYS A 230 22.58 -13.83 16.01
N TYR A 231 21.74 -14.25 15.04
CA TYR A 231 20.90 -13.31 14.29
C TYR A 231 19.93 -12.54 15.19
N ALA A 232 19.26 -13.23 16.11
CA ALA A 232 18.36 -12.60 17.07
C ALA A 232 19.09 -11.62 17.99
N ALA A 233 20.23 -12.01 18.57
CA ALA A 233 21.04 -11.15 19.43
C ALA A 233 21.54 -9.90 18.70
N TRP A 234 22.01 -10.05 17.46
CA TRP A 234 22.45 -8.92 16.63
C TRP A 234 21.29 -7.96 16.32
N ALA A 235 20.15 -8.48 15.87
CA ALA A 235 18.99 -7.65 15.56
C ALA A 235 18.47 -6.90 16.80
N ALA A 236 18.46 -7.56 17.96
CA ALA A 236 18.10 -6.96 19.24
C ALA A 236 19.05 -5.81 19.65
N GLN A 237 20.36 -6.00 19.49
CA GLN A 237 21.34 -4.94 19.75
C GLN A 237 21.09 -3.72 18.86
N GLN A 238 20.87 -3.94 17.56
CA GLN A 238 20.58 -2.86 16.62
C GLN A 238 19.28 -2.12 16.96
N LEU A 239 18.24 -2.84 17.38
CA LEU A 239 17.00 -2.24 17.87
C LEU A 239 17.26 -1.38 19.12
N LYS A 240 18.01 -1.90 20.10
CA LYS A 240 18.34 -1.18 21.34
C LYS A 240 19.09 0.12 21.06
N GLU A 241 20.08 0.10 20.18
CA GLU A 241 20.81 1.28 19.74
C GLU A 241 19.87 2.33 19.12
N LYS A 242 18.93 1.90 18.25
CA LYS A 242 17.95 2.79 17.61
C LYS A 242 16.92 3.37 18.57
N TYR A 243 16.43 2.60 19.53
CA TYR A 243 15.48 3.11 20.52
C TYR A 243 16.16 4.08 21.50
N THR A 244 17.44 3.85 21.84
CA THR A 244 18.19 4.73 22.75
C THR A 244 18.57 6.06 22.10
N SER A 245 18.69 6.12 20.76
CA SER A 245 19.02 7.35 20.04
C SER A 245 17.83 8.31 19.81
N VAL A 246 16.59 7.85 20.03
CA VAL A 246 15.38 8.68 19.92
C VAL A 246 15.07 9.31 21.28
N GLN A 247 15.00 10.64 21.33
CA GLN A 247 14.89 11.49 22.53
C GLN A 247 13.70 11.21 23.50
N PRO A 248 13.70 11.77 24.74
CA PRO A 248 13.00 11.21 25.88
C PRO A 248 11.46 11.30 25.95
N GLU A 249 10.79 12.00 25.05
CA GLU A 249 9.34 12.27 25.22
C GLU A 249 8.44 11.04 24.95
N HIS A 250 9.01 9.94 24.45
CA HIS A 250 8.29 8.70 24.12
C HIS A 250 8.73 7.45 24.93
N LEU A 251 9.45 7.61 26.05
CA LEU A 251 10.10 6.48 26.76
C LEU A 251 9.17 5.32 27.14
N THR A 252 7.96 5.59 27.61
CA THR A 252 7.13 4.57 28.29
C THR A 252 6.77 3.37 27.41
N ASN A 253 6.62 3.58 26.10
CA ASN A 253 6.34 2.50 25.15
C ASN A 253 7.64 1.83 24.65
N GLN A 254 8.72 2.59 24.53
CA GLN A 254 10.01 2.07 24.09
C GLN A 254 10.63 1.13 25.13
N THR A 255 10.52 1.46 26.42
CA THR A 255 11.01 0.62 27.52
C THR A 255 10.36 -0.76 27.53
N LYS A 256 9.04 -0.84 27.30
CA LYS A 256 8.33 -2.14 27.25
C LYS A 256 8.78 -3.02 26.08
N VAL A 257 9.04 -2.42 24.91
CA VAL A 257 9.54 -3.16 23.75
C VAL A 257 10.94 -3.70 24.04
N LEU A 258 11.83 -2.89 24.61
CA LEU A 258 13.18 -3.32 24.97
C LEU A 258 13.18 -4.43 26.03
N GLU A 259 12.36 -4.30 27.08
CA GLU A 259 12.17 -5.35 28.09
C GLU A 259 11.67 -6.67 27.48
N SER A 260 10.76 -6.59 26.51
CA SER A 260 10.25 -7.79 25.84
C SER A 260 11.32 -8.49 25.00
N ILE A 261 12.18 -7.72 24.32
CA ILE A 261 13.31 -8.24 23.54
C ILE A 261 14.33 -8.91 24.48
N GLU A 262 14.66 -8.28 25.61
CA GLU A 262 15.60 -8.82 26.60
C GLU A 262 15.09 -10.14 27.20
N LYS A 263 13.82 -10.20 27.62
CA LYS A 263 13.19 -11.43 28.14
C LYS A 263 13.25 -12.59 27.14
N VAL A 264 13.01 -12.30 25.86
CA VAL A 264 13.08 -13.32 24.81
C VAL A 264 14.52 -13.81 24.65
N LEU A 265 15.52 -12.91 24.64
CA LEU A 265 16.94 -13.30 24.56
C LEU A 265 17.39 -14.16 25.75
N GLU A 266 17.02 -13.79 26.97
CA GLU A 266 17.34 -14.56 28.18
C GLU A 266 16.81 -15.99 28.04
N SER A 267 15.54 -16.14 27.64
CA SER A 267 14.91 -17.46 27.43
C SER A 267 15.58 -18.31 26.35
N LEU A 268 16.19 -17.67 25.35
CA LEU A 268 16.94 -18.38 24.30
C LEU A 268 18.28 -18.91 24.82
N THR A 269 18.94 -18.18 25.72
CA THR A 269 20.24 -18.57 26.30
C THR A 269 20.10 -19.65 27.37
N GLU A 270 19.08 -19.61 28.22
CA GLU A 270 18.84 -20.64 29.24
C GLU A 270 18.59 -22.02 28.62
N LYS A 271 17.82 -22.07 27.53
CA LYS A 271 17.55 -23.31 26.74
C LYS A 271 18.75 -23.84 25.96
N THR A 272 19.92 -23.23 26.10
CA THR A 272 21.18 -23.77 25.55
C THR A 272 22.14 -24.28 26.62
N ALA A 273 21.89 -23.95 27.90
CA ALA A 273 22.68 -24.40 29.04
C ALA A 273 22.14 -25.69 29.70
N SER A 274 20.89 -26.07 29.39
CA SER A 274 20.23 -27.33 29.76
C SER A 274 20.36 -28.38 28.66
#